data_AF-X1SB83-F1
#
_entry.id   AF-X1SB83-F1
#
_cell.length_a   1.000
_cell.length_b   1.000
_cell.length_c   1.000
_cell.angle_alpha   90.00
_cell.angle_beta   90.00
_cell.angle_gamma   90.00
#
_symmetry.space_group_name_H-M   'P 1'
#
loop_
_entity.id
_entity.type
_entity.pdbx_description
1 polymer ?
#
loop_
_entity_poly.entity_id
_entity_poly.type
_entity_poly.pdbx_seq_one_letter_code
_entity_poly.pdbx_strand_id
1 'polypeptide(L)'
;RKVVAQLADIVDVDFPHAAKNRMDIEAIVKGFNEKGHDGIIIVMLLYSPGMRLVKALQGSKLPLMLANIQPVPTVTKNWGWRDLTTNQGIHGAQDTANIILRTGISPTIITEDWKSKNFKSFINDWARAAQTVRYLKKMRIAIFGRMRGMGDIVGDDAAFFRKIGPEANHESIGDVYRCMESVSDGEIEAQMLEDRKNFTIDPKLSEDSHRYAVRLQLGFEKLLELKDYDGLSLQSSSYLHPYGS
;
A
#
# COMPACT_ATOMS: atom_id res chain seq x y z
N ARG A 1 -4.92 -18.93 -15.03
CA ARG A 1 -4.00 -18.67 -16.18
C ARG A 1 -4.53 -17.62 -17.15
N LYS A 2 -5.67 -17.81 -17.84
CA LYS A 2 -6.19 -16.75 -18.75
C LYS A 2 -6.46 -15.41 -18.04
N VAL A 3 -7.09 -15.47 -16.86
CA VAL A 3 -7.30 -14.29 -16.00
C VAL A 3 -5.97 -13.66 -15.57
N VAL A 4 -4.97 -14.47 -15.23
CA VAL A 4 -3.61 -13.98 -14.89
C VAL A 4 -3.01 -13.21 -16.06
N ALA A 5 -3.06 -13.75 -17.27
CA ALA A 5 -2.55 -13.09 -18.47
C ALA A 5 -3.29 -11.77 -18.78
N GLN A 6 -4.60 -11.69 -18.51
CA GLN A 6 -5.39 -10.47 -18.68
C GLN A 6 -4.96 -9.32 -17.76
N LEU A 7 -4.36 -9.66 -16.61
CA LEU A 7 -3.97 -8.73 -15.54
C LEU A 7 -2.46 -8.42 -15.54
N ALA A 8 -1.67 -9.08 -16.41
CA ALA A 8 -0.20 -9.08 -16.32
C ALA A 8 0.48 -7.72 -16.55
N ASP A 9 -0.21 -6.76 -17.16
CA ASP A 9 0.26 -5.40 -17.40
C ASP A 9 -0.13 -4.41 -16.29
N ILE A 10 -0.93 -4.84 -15.31
CA ILE A 10 -1.37 -3.97 -14.21
C ILE A 10 -0.98 -4.50 -12.82
N VAL A 11 -0.79 -5.81 -12.67
CA VAL A 11 -0.43 -6.43 -11.39
C VAL A 11 0.47 -7.65 -11.59
N ASP A 12 1.42 -7.85 -10.67
CA ASP A 12 2.18 -9.08 -10.56
C ASP A 12 1.33 -10.15 -9.85
N VAL A 13 1.09 -11.28 -10.53
CA VAL A 13 0.21 -12.34 -10.01
C VAL A 13 0.95 -13.66 -9.88
N ASP A 14 1.17 -14.08 -8.63
CA ASP A 14 1.63 -15.43 -8.30
C ASP A 14 0.45 -16.41 -8.29
N PHE A 15 0.38 -17.30 -9.29
CA PHE A 15 -0.60 -18.37 -9.36
C PHE A 15 0.09 -19.75 -9.36
N PRO A 16 0.32 -20.35 -8.17
CA PRO A 16 0.99 -21.65 -8.07
C PRO A 16 0.19 -22.77 -8.76
N HIS A 17 -1.07 -22.96 -8.34
CA HIS A 17 -2.02 -23.88 -8.94
C HIS A 17 -3.44 -23.63 -8.39
N ALA A 18 -4.43 -24.32 -8.95
CA ALA A 18 -5.77 -24.34 -8.38
C ALA A 18 -5.77 -25.10 -7.05
N ALA A 19 -6.35 -24.51 -6.00
CA ALA A 19 -6.51 -25.16 -4.71
C ALA A 19 -7.74 -26.10 -4.75
N LYS A 20 -7.55 -27.39 -4.46
CA LYS A 20 -8.59 -28.42 -4.60
C LYS A 20 -9.09 -28.94 -3.26
N ASN A 21 -8.28 -28.79 -2.21
CA ASN A 21 -8.58 -29.27 -0.87
C ASN A 21 -8.07 -28.27 0.19
N ARG A 22 -8.32 -28.56 1.46
CA ARG A 22 -7.93 -27.69 2.58
C ARG A 22 -6.41 -27.51 2.70
N MET A 23 -5.63 -28.58 2.51
CA MET A 23 -4.16 -28.52 2.61
C MET A 23 -3.57 -27.62 1.53
N ASP A 24 -4.09 -27.69 0.30
CA ASP A 24 -3.67 -26.80 -0.79
C ASP A 24 -3.90 -25.33 -0.41
N ILE A 25 -5.08 -25.00 0.12
CA ILE A 25 -5.46 -23.63 0.52
C ILE A 25 -4.54 -23.14 1.63
N GLU A 26 -4.35 -23.93 2.69
CA GLU A 26 -3.48 -23.57 3.82
C GLU A 26 -2.03 -23.35 3.37
N ALA A 27 -1.50 -24.22 2.51
CA ALA A 27 -0.14 -24.11 1.99
C ALA A 27 0.04 -22.86 1.11
N ILE A 28 -0.91 -22.59 0.20
CA ILE A 28 -0.87 -21.42 -0.68
C ILE A 28 -0.96 -20.13 0.14
N VAL A 29 -1.91 -20.02 1.06
CA VAL A 29 -2.07 -18.82 1.89
C VAL A 29 -0.86 -18.59 2.78
N LYS A 30 -0.29 -19.65 3.36
CA LYS A 30 0.96 -19.57 4.12
C LYS A 30 2.10 -19.04 3.23
N GLY A 31 2.30 -19.64 2.05
CA GLY A 31 3.33 -19.21 1.11
C GLY A 31 3.15 -17.76 0.66
N PHE A 32 1.92 -17.30 0.49
CA PHE A 32 1.63 -15.91 0.15
C PHE A 32 2.02 -14.93 1.26
N ASN A 33 1.79 -15.29 2.53
CA ASN A 33 2.23 -14.48 3.67
C ASN A 33 3.77 -14.48 3.78
N GLU A 34 4.43 -15.63 3.60
CA GLU A 34 5.90 -15.76 3.70
C GLU A 34 6.64 -15.00 2.58
N LYS A 35 6.10 -15.00 1.37
CA LYS A 35 6.63 -14.22 0.24
C LYS A 35 6.34 -12.72 0.35
N GLY A 36 5.51 -12.31 1.32
CA GLY A 36 5.17 -10.92 1.55
C GLY A 36 4.32 -10.30 0.45
N HIS A 37 3.39 -11.05 -0.14
CA HIS A 37 2.42 -10.53 -1.12
C HIS A 37 1.53 -9.45 -0.52
N ASP A 38 1.01 -8.55 -1.36
CA ASP A 38 0.19 -7.42 -0.91
C ASP A 38 -1.27 -7.79 -0.63
N GLY A 39 -1.79 -8.85 -1.26
CA GLY A 39 -3.18 -9.28 -1.12
C GLY A 39 -3.45 -10.65 -1.77
N ILE A 40 -4.66 -11.17 -1.59
CA ILE A 40 -5.11 -12.44 -2.18
C ILE A 40 -6.40 -12.21 -2.98
N ILE A 41 -6.40 -12.63 -4.24
CA ILE A 41 -7.60 -12.67 -5.08
C ILE A 41 -8.09 -14.11 -5.17
N ILE A 42 -9.30 -14.36 -4.67
CA ILE A 42 -9.99 -15.65 -4.73
C ILE A 42 -10.86 -15.66 -6.00
N VAL A 43 -10.65 -16.66 -6.85
CA VAL A 43 -11.46 -16.91 -8.04
C VAL A 43 -12.02 -18.33 -7.96
N MET A 44 -13.34 -18.46 -8.03
CA MET A 44 -14.01 -19.77 -8.00
C MET A 44 -13.99 -20.39 -9.39
N LEU A 45 -13.11 -21.36 -9.62
CA LEU A 45 -13.04 -22.10 -10.90
C LEU A 45 -14.17 -23.14 -11.02
N LEU A 46 -14.53 -23.75 -9.90
CA LEU A 46 -15.62 -24.71 -9.71
C LEU A 46 -16.18 -24.50 -8.29
N TYR A 47 -17.19 -25.27 -7.93
CA TYR A 47 -17.64 -25.31 -6.53
C TYR A 47 -16.53 -25.85 -5.61
N SER A 48 -16.24 -25.11 -4.54
CA SER A 48 -15.42 -25.56 -3.42
C SER A 48 -16.13 -25.20 -2.12
N PRO A 49 -16.28 -26.15 -1.17
CA PRO A 49 -16.87 -25.86 0.13
C PRO A 49 -16.12 -24.75 0.87
N GLY A 50 -16.82 -23.69 1.25
CA GLY A 50 -16.23 -22.49 1.87
C GLY A 50 -15.50 -22.79 3.18
N MET A 51 -15.95 -23.81 3.94
CA MET A 51 -15.36 -24.22 5.23
C MET A 51 -13.86 -24.53 5.16
N ARG A 52 -13.34 -24.89 3.98
CA ARG A 52 -11.92 -25.18 3.78
C ARG A 52 -11.03 -23.94 3.94
N LEU A 53 -11.59 -22.72 3.86
CA LEU A 53 -10.85 -21.46 4.00
C LEU A 53 -10.61 -21.06 5.46
N VAL A 54 -11.45 -21.48 6.40
CA VAL A 54 -11.49 -20.93 7.77
C VAL A 54 -10.12 -20.92 8.43
N LYS A 55 -9.41 -22.05 8.40
CA LYS A 55 -8.11 -22.18 9.07
C LYS A 55 -7.00 -21.41 8.35
N ALA A 56 -7.02 -21.38 7.02
CA ALA A 56 -6.06 -20.63 6.24
C ALA A 56 -6.20 -19.10 6.47
N LEU A 57 -7.43 -18.61 6.58
CA LEU A 57 -7.71 -17.19 6.76
C LEU A 57 -7.46 -16.69 8.18
N GLN A 58 -7.64 -17.53 9.21
CA GLN A 58 -7.32 -17.18 10.60
C GLN A 58 -5.87 -16.74 10.80
N GLY A 59 -4.94 -17.28 10.00
CA GLY A 59 -3.51 -16.95 10.07
C GLY A 59 -3.06 -15.82 9.15
N SER A 60 -3.94 -15.32 8.27
CA SER A 60 -3.59 -14.36 7.22
C SER A 60 -4.11 -12.97 7.55
N LYS A 61 -3.25 -11.94 7.39
CA LYS A 61 -3.63 -10.52 7.49
C LYS A 61 -3.62 -9.82 6.13
N LEU A 62 -3.52 -10.58 5.05
CA LEU A 62 -3.52 -10.06 3.70
C LEU A 62 -4.95 -9.61 3.33
N PRO A 63 -5.12 -8.41 2.75
CA PRO A 63 -6.35 -8.00 2.10
C PRO A 63 -6.88 -9.10 1.16
N LEU A 64 -8.18 -9.37 1.24
CA LEU A 64 -8.85 -10.39 0.43
C LEU A 64 -9.79 -9.74 -0.58
N MET A 65 -9.72 -10.19 -1.83
CA MET A 65 -10.76 -9.98 -2.83
C MET A 65 -11.38 -11.32 -3.21
N LEU A 66 -12.72 -11.36 -3.30
CA LEU A 66 -13.44 -12.42 -4.01
C LEU A 66 -13.89 -11.88 -5.38
N ALA A 67 -13.26 -12.38 -6.43
CA ALA A 67 -13.64 -12.09 -7.81
C ALA A 67 -14.68 -13.11 -8.28
N ASN A 68 -15.95 -12.71 -8.22
CA ASN A 68 -17.09 -13.45 -8.72
C ASN A 68 -17.21 -13.29 -10.24
N ILE A 69 -16.37 -14.06 -10.94
CA ILE A 69 -16.28 -14.08 -12.40
C ILE A 69 -16.63 -15.47 -12.93
N GLN A 70 -16.98 -15.56 -14.21
CA GLN A 70 -17.28 -16.82 -14.88
C GLN A 70 -16.53 -16.97 -16.21
N PRO A 71 -16.16 -18.19 -16.64
CA PRO A 71 -15.49 -18.41 -17.92
C PRO A 71 -16.25 -17.86 -19.13
N VAL A 72 -17.57 -18.04 -19.17
CA VAL A 72 -18.45 -17.62 -20.27
C VAL A 72 -19.56 -16.72 -19.71
N PRO A 73 -19.78 -15.51 -20.27
CA PRO A 73 -20.71 -14.54 -19.69
C PRO A 73 -22.19 -14.78 -20.06
N THR A 74 -22.48 -15.59 -21.09
CA THR A 74 -23.82 -15.69 -21.68
C THR A 74 -24.28 -17.14 -21.79
N VAL A 75 -25.45 -17.43 -21.23
CA VAL A 75 -26.15 -18.70 -21.41
C VAL A 75 -26.84 -18.72 -22.78
N THR A 76 -26.64 -19.78 -23.56
CA THR A 76 -27.20 -19.91 -24.92
C THR A 76 -28.10 -21.13 -25.03
N LYS A 77 -28.81 -21.29 -26.15
CA LYS A 77 -29.65 -22.48 -26.41
C LYS A 77 -28.86 -23.80 -26.47
N ASN A 78 -27.56 -23.73 -26.75
CA ASN A 78 -26.67 -24.90 -26.84
C ASN A 78 -26.01 -25.24 -25.49
N TRP A 79 -26.43 -24.57 -24.41
CA TRP A 79 -25.83 -24.76 -23.09
C TRP A 79 -26.08 -26.17 -22.56
N GLY A 80 -25.01 -26.94 -22.36
CA GLY A 80 -25.07 -28.32 -21.92
C GLY A 80 -24.53 -28.54 -20.50
N TRP A 81 -24.55 -29.80 -20.08
CA TRP A 81 -24.00 -30.25 -18.78
C TRP A 81 -22.55 -29.83 -18.53
N ARG A 82 -21.72 -29.80 -19.58
CA ARG A 82 -20.32 -29.34 -19.46
C ARG A 82 -20.22 -27.85 -19.13
N ASP A 83 -21.07 -27.03 -19.73
CA ASP A 83 -21.08 -25.59 -19.51
C ASP A 83 -21.63 -25.26 -18.11
N LEU A 84 -22.65 -26.02 -17.65
CA LEU A 84 -23.12 -25.97 -16.26
C LEU A 84 -21.97 -26.29 -15.29
N THR A 85 -21.26 -27.39 -15.52
CA THR A 85 -20.18 -27.83 -14.62
C THR A 85 -19.03 -26.84 -14.56
N THR A 86 -18.66 -26.23 -15.69
CA THR A 86 -17.49 -25.34 -15.78
C THR A 86 -17.79 -23.88 -15.43
N ASN A 87 -19.06 -23.45 -15.44
CA ASN A 87 -19.47 -22.09 -15.05
C ASN A 87 -20.17 -22.01 -13.68
N GLN A 88 -20.27 -23.12 -12.92
CA GLN A 88 -20.93 -23.14 -11.60
C GLN A 88 -20.19 -22.39 -10.47
N GLY A 89 -19.06 -21.73 -10.76
CA GLY A 89 -18.26 -21.00 -9.77
C GLY A 89 -19.06 -19.99 -8.95
N ILE A 90 -20.13 -19.43 -9.54
CA ILE A 90 -21.02 -18.44 -8.92
C ILE A 90 -21.68 -18.94 -7.63
N HIS A 91 -22.11 -20.20 -7.57
CA HIS A 91 -22.70 -20.78 -6.34
C HIS A 91 -21.63 -20.98 -5.27
N GLY A 92 -20.41 -21.35 -5.68
CA GLY A 92 -19.27 -21.46 -4.77
C GLY A 92 -18.83 -20.11 -4.20
N ALA A 93 -18.98 -19.02 -4.95
CA ALA A 93 -18.66 -17.68 -4.50
C ALA A 93 -19.58 -17.24 -3.34
N GLN A 94 -20.86 -17.60 -3.36
CA GLN A 94 -21.81 -17.28 -2.29
C GLN A 94 -21.46 -18.00 -0.98
N ASP A 95 -21.18 -19.30 -1.04
CA ASP A 95 -20.73 -20.09 0.13
C ASP A 95 -19.40 -19.56 0.68
N THR A 96 -18.44 -19.31 -0.21
CA THR A 96 -17.13 -18.73 0.13
C THR A 96 -17.27 -17.37 0.81
N ALA A 97 -18.08 -16.47 0.25
CA ALA A 97 -18.34 -15.16 0.84
C ALA A 97 -18.98 -15.28 2.23
N ASN A 98 -19.95 -16.19 2.40
CA ASN A 98 -20.59 -16.43 3.69
C ASN A 98 -19.57 -16.84 4.76
N ILE A 99 -18.69 -17.77 4.43
CA ILE A 99 -17.67 -18.25 5.36
C ILE A 99 -16.63 -17.16 5.67
N ILE A 100 -16.15 -16.42 4.67
CA ILE A 100 -15.20 -15.31 4.91
C ILE A 100 -15.81 -14.29 5.88
N LEU A 101 -17.05 -13.85 5.65
CA LEU A 101 -17.72 -12.90 6.53
C LEU A 101 -17.90 -13.43 7.96
N ARG A 102 -18.23 -14.73 8.12
CA ARG A 102 -18.34 -15.37 9.45
C ARG A 102 -17.01 -15.45 10.19
N THR A 103 -15.87 -15.34 9.51
CA THR A 103 -14.55 -15.23 10.16
C THR A 103 -14.20 -13.82 10.62
N GLY A 104 -15.10 -12.84 10.44
CA GLY A 104 -14.86 -11.44 10.80
C GLY A 104 -14.01 -10.67 9.77
N ILE A 105 -13.79 -11.26 8.59
CA ILE A 105 -13.06 -10.62 7.49
C ILE A 105 -14.08 -10.00 6.54
N SER A 106 -13.87 -8.75 6.16
CA SER A 106 -14.67 -8.05 5.14
C SER A 106 -13.90 -8.05 3.81
N PRO A 107 -14.16 -9.00 2.89
CA PRO A 107 -13.47 -9.04 1.61
C PRO A 107 -14.02 -7.97 0.68
N THR A 108 -13.18 -7.46 -0.22
CA THR A 108 -13.68 -6.76 -1.41
C THR A 108 -14.32 -7.80 -2.34
N ILE A 109 -15.49 -7.50 -2.89
CA ILE A 109 -16.18 -8.40 -3.82
C ILE A 109 -16.40 -7.66 -5.13
N ILE A 110 -16.01 -8.27 -6.24
CA ILE A 110 -16.34 -7.81 -7.60
C ILE A 110 -17.12 -8.90 -8.31
N THR A 111 -18.21 -8.52 -9.00
CA THR A 111 -18.92 -9.38 -9.95
C THR A 111 -18.86 -8.73 -11.31
N GLU A 112 -18.18 -9.34 -12.28
CA GLU A 112 -17.96 -8.72 -13.58
C GLU A 112 -17.54 -9.75 -14.65
N ASP A 113 -17.60 -9.39 -15.95
CA ASP A 113 -16.87 -10.14 -16.98
C ASP A 113 -15.37 -9.89 -16.83
N TRP A 114 -14.60 -10.96 -16.63
CA TRP A 114 -13.14 -10.90 -16.45
C TRP A 114 -12.38 -10.34 -17.67
N LYS A 115 -13.03 -10.29 -18.85
CA LYS A 115 -12.47 -9.68 -20.06
C LYS A 115 -12.77 -8.19 -20.18
N SER A 116 -13.64 -7.65 -19.34
CA SER A 116 -14.03 -6.25 -19.40
C SER A 116 -12.91 -5.31 -18.94
N LYS A 117 -12.97 -4.06 -19.41
CA LYS A 117 -12.11 -2.99 -18.89
C LYS A 117 -12.41 -2.67 -17.42
N ASN A 118 -13.67 -2.76 -17.01
CA ASN A 118 -14.10 -2.48 -15.64
C ASN A 118 -13.49 -3.46 -14.64
N PHE A 119 -13.49 -4.77 -14.95
CA PHE A 119 -12.83 -5.78 -14.13
C PHE A 119 -11.35 -5.45 -13.93
N LYS A 120 -10.65 -5.13 -15.02
CA LYS A 120 -9.23 -4.79 -14.99
C LYS A 120 -8.95 -3.53 -14.17
N SER A 121 -9.73 -2.46 -14.38
CA SER A 121 -9.59 -1.20 -13.63
C SER A 121 -9.81 -1.41 -12.14
N PHE A 122 -10.87 -2.13 -11.77
CA PHE A 122 -11.19 -2.38 -10.37
C PHE A 122 -10.11 -3.21 -9.67
N ILE A 123 -9.56 -4.22 -10.36
CA ILE A 123 -8.46 -5.02 -9.82
C ILE A 123 -7.21 -4.15 -9.62
N ASN A 124 -6.88 -3.27 -10.56
CA ASN A 124 -5.76 -2.34 -10.42
C ASN A 124 -5.94 -1.41 -9.20
N ASP A 125 -7.13 -0.83 -9.03
CA ASP A 125 -7.40 0.09 -7.93
C ASP A 125 -7.34 -0.62 -6.58
N TRP A 126 -7.91 -1.83 -6.50
CA TRP A 126 -7.82 -2.65 -5.30
C TRP A 126 -6.38 -3.09 -5.00
N ALA A 127 -5.61 -3.47 -6.01
CA ALA A 127 -4.22 -3.90 -5.83
C ALA A 127 -3.35 -2.75 -5.30
N ARG A 128 -3.54 -1.53 -5.82
CA ARG A 128 -2.90 -0.32 -5.29
C ARG A 128 -3.29 -0.07 -3.84
N ALA A 129 -4.58 -0.21 -3.49
CA ALA A 129 -5.02 -0.07 -2.10
C ALA A 129 -4.40 -1.15 -1.19
N ALA A 130 -4.32 -2.40 -1.64
CA ALA A 130 -3.68 -3.49 -0.90
C ALA A 130 -2.18 -3.23 -0.68
N GLN A 131 -1.47 -2.76 -1.71
CA GLN A 131 -0.08 -2.33 -1.63
C GLN A 131 0.10 -1.19 -0.62
N THR A 132 -0.76 -0.17 -0.66
CA THR A 132 -0.74 0.94 0.30
C THR A 132 -0.91 0.46 1.74
N VAL A 133 -1.85 -0.47 2.01
CA VAL A 133 -2.02 -1.06 3.34
C VAL A 133 -0.74 -1.73 3.84
N ARG A 134 -0.01 -2.43 2.97
CA ARG A 134 1.26 -3.06 3.34
C ARG A 134 2.37 -2.04 3.58
N TYR A 135 2.45 -1.00 2.74
CA TYR A 135 3.43 0.07 2.89
C TYR A 135 3.21 0.84 4.20
N LEU A 136 1.96 1.25 4.48
CA LEU A 136 1.60 1.95 5.73
C LEU A 136 1.98 1.15 6.99
N LYS A 137 1.87 -0.18 6.98
CA LYS A 137 2.25 -1.04 8.12
C LYS A 137 3.75 -1.06 8.42
N LYS A 138 4.59 -0.60 7.50
CA LYS A 138 6.04 -0.53 7.65
C LYS A 138 6.55 0.90 7.67
N MET A 139 5.67 1.86 7.42
CA MET A 139 6.04 3.25 7.22
C MET A 139 6.55 3.88 8.51
N ARG A 140 7.67 4.59 8.44
CA ARG A 140 8.25 5.31 9.59
C ARG A 140 8.27 6.80 9.31
N ILE A 141 7.65 7.57 10.20
CA ILE A 141 7.50 9.02 10.06
C ILE A 141 8.28 9.74 11.16
N ALA A 142 9.14 10.68 10.77
CA ALA A 142 9.80 11.59 11.70
C ALA A 142 8.88 12.76 12.07
N ILE A 143 8.67 13.02 13.36
CA ILE A 143 7.85 14.12 13.86
C ILE A 143 8.73 15.10 14.61
N PHE A 144 8.80 16.34 14.11
CA PHE A 144 9.59 17.42 14.69
C PHE A 144 8.70 18.46 15.37
N GLY A 145 8.20 18.09 16.54
CA GLY A 145 7.32 18.94 17.35
C GLY A 145 5.85 18.92 16.91
N ARG A 146 5.01 19.59 17.71
CA ARG A 146 3.57 19.80 17.48
C ARG A 146 3.18 21.20 17.98
N MET A 147 2.33 21.89 17.21
CA MET A 147 1.82 23.20 17.62
C MET A 147 1.11 23.13 18.98
N ARG A 148 1.59 23.92 19.95
CA ARG A 148 1.03 23.95 21.31
C ARG A 148 -0.38 24.52 21.28
N GLY A 149 -1.31 23.86 21.97
CA GLY A 149 -2.71 24.29 22.05
C GLY A 149 -3.59 23.88 20.86
N MET A 150 -3.03 23.25 19.83
CA MET A 150 -3.76 22.83 18.64
C MET A 150 -4.25 21.39 18.79
N GLY A 151 -5.49 21.22 19.27
CA GLY A 151 -6.03 19.92 19.68
C GLY A 151 -6.32 18.93 18.55
N ASP A 152 -6.52 19.41 17.32
CA ASP A 152 -6.81 18.60 16.12
C ASP A 152 -5.59 17.84 15.57
N ILE A 153 -4.37 18.20 15.99
CA ILE A 153 -3.14 17.46 15.68
C ILE A 153 -2.63 16.61 16.85
N VAL A 154 -3.36 16.60 17.96
CA VAL A 154 -3.05 15.72 19.10
C VAL A 154 -3.71 14.38 18.85
N GLY A 155 -2.90 13.32 18.86
CA GLY A 155 -3.35 11.95 18.65
C GLY A 155 -2.63 10.95 19.54
N ASP A 156 -3.15 9.73 19.55
CA ASP A 156 -2.55 8.56 20.20
C ASP A 156 -1.71 7.79 19.17
N ASP A 157 -0.38 7.98 19.26
CA ASP A 157 0.60 7.38 18.35
C ASP A 157 0.54 5.84 18.40
N ALA A 158 0.26 5.25 19.57
CA ALA A 158 0.11 3.81 19.71
C ALA A 158 -1.17 3.30 19.04
N ALA A 159 -2.28 4.03 19.16
CA ALA A 159 -3.51 3.71 18.43
C ALA A 159 -3.34 3.90 16.92
N PHE A 160 -2.61 4.92 16.48
CA PHE A 160 -2.32 5.17 15.06
C PHE A 160 -1.47 4.03 14.46
N PHE A 161 -0.39 3.64 15.13
CA PHE A 161 0.44 2.50 14.74
C PHE A 161 -0.37 1.20 14.69
N ARG A 162 -1.18 0.91 15.72
CA ARG A 162 -1.97 -0.32 15.78
C ARG A 162 -3.09 -0.39 14.74
N LYS A 163 -3.77 0.71 14.45
CA LYS A 163 -4.96 0.74 13.56
C LYS A 163 -4.61 1.02 12.11
N ILE A 164 -3.67 1.91 11.84
CA ILE A 164 -3.33 2.39 10.50
C ILE A 164 -2.00 1.81 10.03
N GLY A 165 -0.99 1.77 10.90
CA GLY A 165 0.31 1.15 10.60
C GLY A 165 1.55 2.03 10.80
N PRO A 166 1.54 3.33 10.43
CA PRO A 166 2.77 4.12 10.46
C PRO A 166 3.30 4.35 11.88
N GLU A 167 4.61 4.24 12.02
CA GLU A 167 5.34 4.52 13.25
C GLU A 167 5.65 6.01 13.35
N ALA A 168 5.11 6.66 14.38
CA ALA A 168 5.38 8.06 14.69
C ALA A 168 6.62 8.17 15.59
N ASN A 169 7.74 8.63 15.02
CA ASN A 169 9.02 8.76 15.72
C ASN A 169 9.31 10.23 16.00
N HIS A 170 9.35 10.61 17.27
CA HIS A 170 9.59 12.01 17.67
C HIS A 170 11.08 12.31 17.65
N GLU A 171 11.46 13.27 16.81
CA GLU A 171 12.85 13.61 16.52
C GLU A 171 13.18 15.03 16.98
N SER A 172 14.46 15.26 17.26
CA SER A 172 14.96 16.58 17.64
C SER A 172 15.46 17.35 16.42
N ILE A 173 15.17 18.65 16.37
CA ILE A 173 15.77 19.60 15.43
C ILE A 173 17.31 19.52 15.46
N GLY A 174 17.90 19.33 16.63
CA GLY A 174 19.35 19.23 16.77
C GLY A 174 19.99 18.12 15.92
N ASP A 175 19.25 17.06 15.59
CA ASP A 175 19.73 15.97 14.74
C ASP A 175 19.82 16.42 13.28
N VAL A 176 18.82 17.17 12.81
CA VAL A 176 18.84 17.80 11.48
C VAL A 176 20.00 18.77 11.38
N TYR A 177 20.23 19.59 12.41
CA TYR A 177 21.34 20.54 12.44
C TYR A 177 22.69 19.83 12.29
N ARG A 178 22.90 18.69 12.97
CA ARG A 178 24.13 17.90 12.78
C ARG A 178 24.27 17.35 11.35
N CYS A 179 23.17 16.95 10.73
CA CYS A 179 23.18 16.56 9.32
C CYS A 179 23.51 17.75 8.41
N MET A 180 22.97 18.95 8.67
CA MET A 180 23.29 20.19 7.93
C MET A 180 24.78 20.53 7.98
N GLU A 181 25.42 20.40 9.15
CA GLU A 181 26.86 20.66 9.31
C GLU A 181 27.73 19.65 8.54
N SER A 182 27.19 18.47 8.24
CA SER A 182 27.88 17.46 7.42
C SER A 182 27.73 17.66 5.91
N VAL A 183 26.88 18.60 5.48
CA VAL A 183 26.68 18.91 4.06
C VAL A 183 27.84 19.74 3.53
N SER A 184 28.50 19.26 2.49
CA SER A 184 29.59 19.96 1.83
C SER A 184 29.10 21.08 0.93
N ASP A 185 29.95 22.09 0.69
CA ASP A 185 29.64 23.16 -0.27
C ASP A 185 29.39 22.63 -1.68
N GLY A 186 30.07 21.55 -2.07
CA GLY A 186 29.85 20.90 -3.38
C GLY A 186 28.46 20.30 -3.53
N GLU A 187 27.90 19.69 -2.49
CA GLU A 187 26.51 19.20 -2.48
C GLU A 187 25.51 20.36 -2.58
N ILE A 188 25.78 21.47 -1.89
CA ILE A 188 24.94 22.67 -1.94
C ILE A 188 24.93 23.27 -3.35
N GLU A 189 26.10 23.44 -3.97
CA GLU A 189 26.20 23.95 -5.35
C GLU A 189 25.48 23.05 -6.36
N ALA A 190 25.66 21.73 -6.23
CA ALA A 190 25.01 20.77 -7.11
C ALA A 190 23.48 20.86 -7.01
N GLN A 191 22.93 20.95 -5.79
CA GLN A 191 21.50 21.11 -5.60
C GLN A 191 20.98 22.47 -6.09
N MET A 192 21.70 23.57 -5.83
CA MET A 192 21.34 24.89 -6.35
C MET A 192 21.34 24.95 -7.88
N LEU A 193 22.24 24.21 -8.54
CA LEU A 193 22.24 24.09 -10.01
C LEU A 193 20.99 23.37 -10.50
N GLU A 194 20.58 22.29 -9.81
CA GLU A 194 19.34 21.58 -10.14
C GLU A 194 18.10 22.45 -9.88
N ASP A 195 18.11 23.27 -8.83
CA ASP A 195 17.04 24.25 -8.58
C ASP A 195 16.92 25.26 -9.73
N ARG A 196 18.04 25.81 -10.21
CA ARG A 196 18.06 26.75 -11.35
C ARG A 196 17.63 26.12 -12.66
N LYS A 197 17.82 24.81 -12.80
CA LYS A 197 17.39 24.04 -13.98
C LYS A 197 15.89 23.76 -13.97
N ASN A 198 15.31 23.51 -12.80
CA ASN A 198 13.90 23.13 -12.66
C ASN A 198 12.96 24.30 -12.31
N PHE A 199 13.49 25.40 -11.78
CA PHE A 199 12.71 26.53 -11.28
C PHE A 199 13.24 27.88 -11.76
N THR A 200 12.33 28.84 -11.91
CA THR A 200 12.67 30.26 -12.09
C THR A 200 12.97 30.89 -10.74
N ILE A 201 14.22 31.30 -10.51
CA ILE A 201 14.65 31.91 -9.25
C ILE A 201 14.35 33.42 -9.26
N ASP A 202 13.62 33.89 -8.24
CA ASP A 202 13.36 35.33 -8.06
C ASP A 202 14.69 36.07 -7.81
N PRO A 203 15.02 37.13 -8.57
CA PRO A 203 16.23 37.93 -8.36
C PRO A 203 16.37 38.54 -6.94
N LYS A 204 15.27 38.62 -6.17
CA LYS A 204 15.28 39.10 -4.78
C LYS A 204 15.75 38.06 -3.78
N LEU A 205 15.81 36.78 -4.15
CA LEU A 205 16.34 35.73 -3.30
C LEU A 205 17.86 35.89 -3.21
N SER A 206 18.37 36.21 -2.02
CA SER A 206 19.81 36.28 -1.81
C SER A 206 20.43 34.89 -1.93
N GLU A 207 21.67 34.84 -2.42
CA GLU A 207 22.43 33.60 -2.53
C GLU A 207 22.57 32.91 -1.16
N ASP A 208 22.89 33.65 -0.11
CA ASP A 208 23.00 33.12 1.26
C ASP A 208 21.70 32.46 1.74
N SER A 209 20.54 33.06 1.43
CA SER A 209 19.23 32.50 1.78
C SER A 209 18.96 31.22 1.01
N HIS A 210 19.31 31.18 -0.29
CA HIS A 210 19.19 29.99 -1.12
C HIS A 210 20.09 28.87 -0.62
N ARG A 211 21.37 29.17 -0.33
CA ARG A 211 22.33 28.22 0.25
C ARG A 211 21.83 27.64 1.57
N TYR A 212 21.31 28.48 2.46
CA TYR A 212 20.78 28.03 3.75
C TYR A 212 19.57 27.10 3.57
N ALA A 213 18.63 27.44 2.68
CA ALA A 213 17.46 26.62 2.40
C ALA A 213 17.86 25.25 1.82
N VAL A 214 18.81 25.22 0.88
CA VAL A 214 19.38 23.99 0.31
C VAL A 214 20.08 23.16 1.38
N ARG A 215 20.90 23.79 2.23
CA ARG A 215 21.56 23.09 3.34
C ARG A 215 20.55 22.45 4.30
N LEU A 216 19.46 23.16 4.60
CA LEU A 216 18.38 22.62 5.44
C LEU A 216 17.68 21.43 4.79
N GLN A 217 17.34 21.53 3.48
CA GLN A 217 16.77 20.42 2.70
C GLN A 217 17.67 19.19 2.76
N LEU A 218 18.95 19.33 2.38
CA LEU A 218 19.93 18.24 2.38
C LEU A 218 20.14 17.67 3.79
N GLY A 219 20.07 18.51 4.82
CA GLY A 219 20.09 18.08 6.22
C GLY A 219 18.92 17.16 6.58
N PHE A 220 17.71 17.49 6.14
CA PHE A 220 16.55 16.62 6.32
C PHE A 220 16.66 15.32 5.51
N GLU A 221 17.03 15.40 4.24
CA GLU A 221 17.19 14.24 3.36
C GLU A 221 18.20 13.24 3.95
N LYS A 222 19.39 13.71 4.35
CA LYS A 222 20.40 12.87 5.02
C LYS A 222 19.87 12.24 6.30
N LEU A 223 19.08 12.97 7.11
CA LEU A 223 18.51 12.42 8.32
C LEU A 223 17.48 11.31 8.04
N LEU A 224 16.60 11.53 7.05
CA LEU A 224 15.62 10.53 6.64
C LEU A 224 16.29 9.26 6.12
N GLU A 225 17.32 9.41 5.29
CA GLU A 225 18.11 8.27 4.79
C GLU A 225 18.85 7.56 5.93
N LEU A 226 19.52 8.31 6.81
CA LEU A 226 20.30 7.75 7.92
C LEU A 226 19.44 6.93 8.89
N LYS A 227 18.21 7.40 9.14
CA LYS A 227 17.29 6.78 10.12
C LYS A 227 16.21 5.91 9.47
N ASP A 228 16.24 5.75 8.15
CA ASP A 228 15.29 4.95 7.36
C ASP A 228 13.83 5.39 7.60
N TYR A 229 13.57 6.67 7.33
CA TYR A 229 12.25 7.28 7.41
C TYR A 229 11.62 7.51 6.03
N ASP A 230 10.32 7.23 5.93
CA ASP A 230 9.50 7.38 4.71
C ASP A 230 8.86 8.76 4.57
N GLY A 231 8.91 9.57 5.63
CA GLY A 231 8.31 10.90 5.62
C GLY A 231 8.55 11.66 6.92
N LEU A 232 8.15 12.93 6.92
CA LEU A 232 8.30 13.81 8.07
C LEU A 232 7.13 14.76 8.27
N SER A 233 7.01 15.27 9.49
CA SER A 233 6.12 16.36 9.87
C SER A 233 6.91 17.42 10.64
N LEU A 234 6.74 18.69 10.28
CA LEU A 234 7.51 19.82 10.81
C LEU A 234 6.58 20.84 11.45
N GLN A 235 6.95 21.27 12.66
CA GLN A 235 6.43 22.48 13.25
C GLN A 235 7.41 23.63 13.03
N SER A 236 6.91 24.73 12.46
CA SER A 236 7.73 25.91 12.11
C SER A 236 8.46 26.54 13.31
N SER A 237 7.83 26.58 14.48
CA SER A 237 8.46 27.11 15.70
C SER A 237 9.62 26.24 16.23
N SER A 238 9.81 25.04 15.69
CA SER A 238 10.94 24.17 16.07
C SER A 238 12.25 24.57 15.37
N TYR A 239 12.18 25.39 14.31
CA TYR A 239 13.33 25.79 13.46
C TYR A 239 13.40 27.31 13.21
N LEU A 240 12.31 28.04 13.44
CA LEU A 240 12.25 29.50 13.31
C LEU A 240 12.43 30.20 14.67
N HIS A 241 13.68 30.29 15.14
CA HIS A 241 14.21 31.38 15.98
C HIS A 241 15.72 31.15 16.18
N PRO A 242 16.58 32.01 15.59
CA PRO A 242 16.87 33.28 16.25
C PRO A 242 16.75 34.55 15.39
N TYR A 243 16.09 34.52 14.22
CA TYR A 243 15.90 35.72 13.40
C TYR A 243 14.45 36.22 13.40
N GLY A 244 14.23 37.38 14.05
CA GLY A 244 12.98 38.16 14.12
C GLY A 244 12.24 37.93 15.45
N SER A 245 11.88 38.90 16.28
CA SER A 245 11.78 40.37 16.14
C SER A 245 13.09 41.14 16.12
#